data_AF-E3NGV4-F1
#
_entry.id   AF-E3NGV4-F1
#
_cell.length_a   1.000
_cell.length_b   1.000
_cell.length_c   1.000
_cell.angle_alpha   90.00
_cell.angle_beta   90.00
_cell.angle_gamma   90.00
#
_symmetry.space_group_name_H-M   'P 1'
#
loop_
_entity.id
_entity.type
_entity.pdbx_description
1 polymer ?
#
loop_
_entity_poly.entity_id
_entity_poly.type
_entity_poly.pdbx_seq_one_letter_code
_entity_poly.pdbx_strand_id
1 'polypeptide(L)'
;MNWIIFLLFCGLIPANYGRSIAVDDATESAEKAKLERFLSKKRILNELQAEIFGISLPPASNETEYVSSTDENPYIMEGDILYTEEQLDILIEDVRGQLFAKNHPEGPKQLSLTPDLAKRWPLPIPYYFDTWGKTVNLQETLFSLLPVLGEWKRITLICIDDNLDIRCSSPVGMQGGAQPVTLHPIACNTIATVVHEIAHSLGAWHEQSRSDRDSYVTILSDNIPEGVYPANFGKKSTMDYGVGYDYGSVMHYAKNDFAIDTKKPTIIPRDPMMENVIGQRVGLSFFDVKRMNLAYCSAICNNTLICQNYGYVNPNNCNVCKCPPPYGGKLCDRFQQSGCGDFTLTATSSSKTITAYGAKTCYFFITAPPGKKIQFKMLDQRLYDYLGLCKYSYVEVKVKRDFTKYGPRFCKLPPPVLLSETNEAMIVFQGYFSNNKITMEYRSV
;
A
#
# COMPACT_ATOMS: atom_id res chain seq x y z
N MET A 1 6.16 -35.25 19.94
CA MET A 1 4.96 -35.98 20.41
C MET A 1 4.07 -35.02 21.18
N ASN A 2 3.02 -34.50 20.53
CA ASN A 2 1.73 -34.09 21.10
C ASN A 2 0.86 -33.49 19.97
N TRP A 3 -0.43 -33.80 19.97
CA TRP A 3 -1.40 -33.39 18.94
C TRP A 3 -2.39 -32.39 19.51
N ILE A 4 -2.80 -31.38 18.73
CA ILE A 4 -4.03 -30.61 19.00
C ILE A 4 -4.86 -30.43 17.71
N ILE A 5 -5.75 -31.41 17.50
CA ILE A 5 -7.14 -31.28 16.97
C ILE A 5 -7.33 -30.93 15.47
N PHE A 6 -8.45 -31.40 14.92
CA PHE A 6 -8.77 -31.61 13.50
C PHE A 6 -10.14 -31.00 13.09
N LEU A 7 -10.31 -30.81 11.77
CA LEU A 7 -11.53 -30.96 10.94
C LEU A 7 -12.86 -30.27 11.28
N LEU A 8 -13.44 -29.63 10.24
CA LEU A 8 -14.72 -30.03 9.59
C LEU A 8 -14.99 -29.12 8.37
N PHE A 9 -15.58 -29.54 7.25
CA PHE A 9 -15.37 -30.67 6.31
C PHE A 9 -15.62 -30.03 4.90
N CYS A 10 -15.15 -30.50 3.74
CA CYS A 10 -15.52 -31.75 3.07
C CYS A 10 -14.71 -31.94 1.76
N GLY A 11 -14.64 -33.17 1.24
CA GLY A 11 -14.25 -33.46 -0.15
C GLY A 11 -12.75 -33.63 -0.42
N LEU A 12 -12.24 -34.86 -0.27
CA LEU A 12 -10.93 -35.24 -0.81
C LEU A 12 -11.10 -35.85 -2.20
N ILE A 13 -10.35 -35.35 -3.18
CA ILE A 13 -9.99 -36.07 -4.42
C ILE A 13 -8.45 -36.06 -4.49
N PRO A 14 -7.77 -37.21 -4.62
CA PRO A 14 -6.32 -37.26 -4.73
C PRO A 14 -5.88 -36.82 -6.12
N ALA A 15 -5.20 -35.68 -6.21
CA ALA A 15 -4.43 -35.31 -7.40
C ALA A 15 -3.10 -36.05 -7.38
N ASN A 16 -2.78 -36.79 -8.44
CA ASN A 16 -1.47 -37.41 -8.61
C ASN A 16 -0.41 -36.32 -8.81
N TYR A 17 0.71 -36.41 -8.10
CA TYR A 17 1.88 -35.57 -8.37
C TYR A 17 2.47 -35.92 -9.74
N GLY A 18 2.68 -34.89 -10.57
CA GLY A 18 3.37 -35.03 -11.86
C GLY A 18 4.83 -35.42 -11.67
N ARG A 19 5.39 -36.13 -12.66
CA ARG A 19 6.84 -36.38 -12.72
C ARG A 19 7.59 -35.10 -13.09
N SER A 20 8.88 -35.08 -12.76
CA SER A 20 9.84 -34.18 -13.40
C SER A 20 9.76 -34.31 -14.92
N ILE A 21 9.76 -33.17 -15.61
CA ILE A 21 9.76 -33.07 -17.07
C ILE A 21 11.18 -32.73 -17.52
N ALA A 22 11.73 -33.49 -18.46
CA ALA A 22 12.92 -33.07 -19.19
C ALA A 22 12.54 -31.93 -20.13
N VAL A 23 13.34 -30.85 -20.13
CA VAL A 23 13.13 -29.70 -21.00
C VAL A 23 13.70 -30.04 -22.38
N ASP A 24 12.83 -30.13 -23.39
CA ASP A 24 13.22 -30.32 -24.79
C ASP A 24 13.48 -28.96 -25.47
N ASP A 25 14.40 -28.90 -26.44
CA ASP A 25 14.75 -27.68 -27.21
C ASP A 25 13.51 -26.89 -27.72
N ALA A 26 12.42 -27.59 -28.02
CA ALA A 26 11.17 -26.99 -28.45
C ALA A 26 10.57 -26.04 -27.40
N THR A 27 10.64 -26.35 -26.10
CA THR A 27 10.14 -25.47 -25.04
C THR A 27 11.05 -24.27 -24.83
N GLU A 28 12.37 -24.43 -24.91
CA GLU A 28 13.31 -23.30 -24.85
C GLU A 28 13.05 -22.29 -25.99
N SER A 29 12.79 -22.78 -27.21
CA SER A 29 12.43 -21.92 -28.34
C SER A 29 11.12 -21.14 -28.12
N ALA A 30 10.14 -21.76 -27.45
CA ALA A 30 8.84 -21.15 -27.16
C ALA A 30 8.92 -20.13 -26.01
N GLU A 31 9.74 -20.40 -24.98
CA GLU A 31 10.00 -19.46 -23.88
C GLU A 31 10.81 -18.25 -24.35
N LYS A 32 11.80 -18.44 -25.23
CA LYS A 32 12.51 -17.33 -25.87
C LYS A 32 11.56 -16.45 -26.69
N ALA A 33 10.73 -17.04 -27.55
CA ALA A 33 9.73 -16.31 -28.32
C ALA A 33 8.68 -15.61 -27.43
N LYS A 34 8.39 -16.14 -26.23
CA LYS A 34 7.53 -15.50 -25.22
C LYS A 34 8.20 -14.27 -24.60
N LEU A 35 9.48 -14.39 -24.24
CA LEU A 35 10.27 -13.30 -23.70
C LEU A 35 10.43 -12.15 -24.72
N GLU A 36 10.73 -12.46 -25.98
CA GLU A 36 10.86 -11.46 -27.06
C GLU A 36 9.55 -10.67 -27.28
N ARG A 37 8.38 -11.34 -27.25
CA ARG A 37 7.08 -10.65 -27.28
C ARG A 37 6.87 -9.77 -26.05
N PHE A 38 7.19 -10.27 -24.86
CA PHE A 38 7.00 -9.51 -23.63
C PHE A 38 7.89 -8.25 -23.59
N LEU A 39 9.17 -8.37 -23.97
CA LEU A 39 10.09 -7.24 -24.07
C LEU A 39 9.63 -6.21 -25.11
N SER A 40 9.15 -6.66 -26.27
CA SER A 40 8.56 -5.79 -27.30
C SER A 40 7.34 -5.01 -26.79
N LYS A 41 6.46 -5.67 -26.02
CA LYS A 41 5.33 -4.99 -25.35
C LYS A 41 5.80 -4.00 -24.27
N LYS A 42 6.78 -4.37 -23.43
CA LYS A 42 7.38 -3.52 -22.37
C LYS A 42 8.08 -2.28 -22.94
N ARG A 43 8.65 -2.39 -24.16
CA ARG A 43 9.16 -1.28 -24.96
C ARG A 43 8.01 -0.33 -25.37
N ILE A 44 6.98 -0.83 -26.04
CA ILE A 44 5.81 -0.03 -26.48
C ILE A 44 5.18 0.72 -25.30
N LEU A 45 5.06 0.08 -24.14
CA LEU A 45 4.55 0.72 -22.93
C LEU A 45 5.44 1.88 -22.46
N ASN A 46 6.76 1.73 -22.46
CA ASN A 46 7.70 2.81 -22.09
C ASN A 46 7.69 3.95 -23.11
N GLU A 47 7.63 3.66 -24.41
CA GLU A 47 7.52 4.66 -25.48
C GLU A 47 6.27 5.54 -25.31
N LEU A 48 5.10 4.92 -25.11
CA LEU A 48 3.84 5.65 -24.87
C LEU A 48 3.86 6.46 -23.56
N GLN A 49 4.46 5.93 -22.50
CA GLN A 49 4.52 6.65 -21.22
C GLN A 49 5.54 7.78 -21.24
N ALA A 50 6.68 7.63 -21.93
CA ALA A 50 7.63 8.70 -22.16
C ALA A 50 6.97 9.87 -22.92
N GLU A 51 6.12 9.60 -23.92
CA GLU A 51 5.32 10.62 -24.60
C GLU A 51 4.28 11.29 -23.67
N ILE A 52 3.66 10.53 -22.76
CA ILE A 52 2.76 11.10 -21.74
C ILE A 52 3.52 12.05 -20.80
N PHE A 53 4.70 11.67 -20.31
CA PHE A 53 5.52 12.46 -19.38
C PHE A 53 6.37 13.56 -20.05
N GLY A 54 6.61 13.50 -21.35
CA GLY A 54 7.53 14.41 -22.05
C GLY A 54 9.02 14.05 -21.88
N ILE A 55 9.32 12.78 -21.62
CA ILE A 55 10.68 12.25 -21.39
C ILE A 55 11.31 11.85 -22.73
N SER A 56 12.58 12.18 -22.94
CA SER A 56 13.38 11.68 -24.06
C SER A 56 13.71 10.20 -23.87
N LEU A 57 13.69 9.42 -24.96
CA LEU A 57 14.22 8.06 -24.98
C LEU A 57 15.52 8.00 -25.80
N PRO A 58 16.53 7.24 -25.37
CA PRO A 58 17.77 7.06 -26.12
C PRO A 58 17.52 6.33 -27.45
N PRO A 59 18.37 6.53 -28.47
CA PRO A 59 18.21 5.90 -29.79
C PRO A 59 18.43 4.38 -29.72
N ALA A 60 17.65 3.65 -30.53
CA ALA A 60 17.48 2.20 -30.41
C ALA A 60 18.72 1.31 -30.68
N SER A 61 19.87 1.89 -31.04
CA SER A 61 21.10 1.13 -31.31
C SER A 61 21.84 0.65 -30.06
N ASN A 62 21.56 1.24 -28.89
CA ASN A 62 22.29 0.96 -27.64
C ASN A 62 21.51 0.03 -26.69
N GLU A 63 20.36 -0.50 -27.11
CA GLU A 63 19.37 -1.14 -26.24
C GLU A 63 19.83 -2.48 -25.62
N THR A 64 20.79 -3.18 -26.23
CA THR A 64 21.35 -4.42 -25.66
C THR A 64 22.07 -4.20 -24.34
N GLU A 65 22.50 -2.98 -24.03
CA GLU A 65 23.16 -2.59 -22.77
C GLU A 65 22.13 -2.12 -21.72
N TYR A 66 20.91 -1.74 -22.15
CA TYR A 66 19.81 -1.31 -21.26
C TYR A 66 19.01 -2.48 -20.65
N VAL A 67 19.29 -3.71 -21.08
CA VAL A 67 18.82 -4.95 -20.43
C VAL A 67 19.87 -5.51 -19.46
N SER A 68 21.09 -4.94 -19.41
CA SER A 68 22.18 -5.40 -18.54
C SER A 68 22.34 -4.61 -17.23
N SER A 69 21.25 -4.47 -16.47
CA SER A 69 21.36 -4.78 -15.03
C SER A 69 21.15 -6.31 -14.91
N THR A 70 22.25 -7.05 -14.72
CA THR A 70 22.32 -8.51 -14.96
C THR A 70 21.51 -9.41 -14.02
N ASP A 71 20.68 -8.81 -13.17
CA ASP A 71 20.00 -9.45 -12.05
C ASP A 71 18.50 -9.06 -11.96
N GLU A 72 17.93 -8.38 -12.98
CA GLU A 72 16.49 -8.05 -13.01
C GLU A 72 15.68 -9.00 -13.89
N ASN A 73 14.72 -9.72 -13.27
CA ASN A 73 13.72 -10.52 -13.98
C ASN A 73 12.92 -9.63 -14.95
N PRO A 74 12.96 -9.88 -16.28
CA PRO A 74 12.41 -8.96 -17.29
C PRO A 74 10.89 -8.80 -17.22
N TYR A 75 10.19 -9.79 -16.66
CA TYR A 75 8.73 -9.78 -16.46
C TYR A 75 8.27 -8.87 -15.32
N ILE A 76 9.20 -8.35 -14.51
CA ILE A 76 8.90 -7.38 -13.47
C ILE A 76 8.76 -5.98 -14.07
N MET A 77 7.73 -5.25 -13.65
CA MET A 77 7.62 -3.80 -13.77
C MET A 77 7.13 -3.24 -12.43
N GLU A 78 7.24 -1.93 -12.21
CA GLU A 78 6.96 -1.31 -10.91
C GLU A 78 7.87 -1.79 -9.74
N GLY A 79 8.93 -2.54 -10.04
CA GLY A 79 9.95 -3.01 -9.09
C GLY A 79 9.70 -4.41 -8.51
N ASP A 80 8.42 -4.77 -8.34
CA ASP A 80 7.92 -5.95 -7.62
C ASP A 80 6.77 -6.67 -8.36
N ILE A 81 6.04 -6.01 -9.26
CA ILE A 81 4.92 -6.65 -9.96
C ILE A 81 5.39 -7.56 -11.11
N LEU A 82 5.05 -8.84 -11.02
CA LEU A 82 5.21 -9.82 -12.11
C LEU A 82 4.03 -9.73 -13.10
N TYR A 83 4.28 -9.27 -14.32
CA TYR A 83 3.26 -9.13 -15.36
C TYR A 83 3.16 -10.35 -16.28
N THR A 84 1.93 -10.72 -16.64
CA THR A 84 1.64 -11.60 -17.78
C THR A 84 1.55 -10.81 -19.10
N GLU A 85 1.68 -11.51 -20.24
CA GLU A 85 1.48 -10.92 -21.57
C GLU A 85 0.09 -10.28 -21.74
N GLU A 86 -0.94 -10.82 -21.09
CA GLU A 86 -2.34 -10.35 -21.13
C GLU A 86 -2.53 -9.05 -20.36
N GLN A 87 -2.01 -8.99 -19.12
CA GLN A 87 -2.07 -7.77 -18.29
C GLN A 87 -1.33 -6.61 -18.95
N LEU A 88 -0.24 -6.92 -19.67
CA LEU A 88 0.54 -5.94 -20.40
C LEU A 88 -0.19 -5.40 -21.64
N ASP A 89 -0.93 -6.24 -22.37
CA ASP A 89 -1.81 -5.78 -23.47
C ASP A 89 -2.91 -4.83 -22.95
N ILE A 90 -3.59 -5.20 -21.86
CA ILE A 90 -4.61 -4.36 -21.22
C ILE A 90 -4.04 -3.00 -20.79
N LEU A 91 -2.82 -3.00 -20.24
CA LEU A 91 -2.14 -1.76 -19.81
C LEU A 91 -1.69 -0.89 -20.99
N ILE A 92 -1.26 -1.48 -22.11
CA ILE A 92 -0.92 -0.74 -23.33
C ILE A 92 -2.16 -0.05 -23.92
N GLU A 93 -3.31 -0.73 -23.96
CA GLU A 93 -4.56 -0.13 -24.43
C GLU A 93 -5.08 0.97 -23.49
N ASP A 94 -4.97 0.81 -22.17
CA ASP A 94 -5.31 1.87 -21.21
C ASP A 94 -4.41 3.10 -21.40
N VAL A 95 -3.10 2.91 -21.55
CA VAL A 95 -2.13 4.00 -21.79
C VAL A 95 -2.36 4.68 -23.16
N ARG A 96 -2.75 3.93 -24.21
CA ARG A 96 -3.21 4.51 -25.49
C ARG A 96 -4.45 5.37 -25.30
N GLY A 97 -5.42 4.91 -24.50
CA GLY A 97 -6.60 5.68 -24.11
C GLY A 97 -6.23 6.96 -23.32
N GLN A 98 -5.27 6.88 -22.40
CA GLN A 98 -4.76 8.05 -21.66
C GLN A 98 -4.06 9.06 -22.59
N LEU A 99 -3.29 8.61 -23.58
CA LEU A 99 -2.64 9.47 -24.56
C LEU A 99 -3.68 10.15 -25.48
N PHE A 100 -4.74 9.44 -25.89
CA PHE A 100 -5.87 10.04 -26.60
C PHE A 100 -6.60 11.09 -25.75
N ALA A 101 -6.82 10.81 -24.46
CA ALA A 101 -7.48 11.71 -23.51
C ALA A 101 -6.61 12.91 -23.10
N LYS A 102 -5.27 12.81 -23.15
CA LYS A 102 -4.34 13.95 -23.03
C LYS A 102 -4.64 15.02 -24.09
N ASN A 103 -5.20 14.63 -25.24
CA ASN A 103 -5.64 15.51 -26.32
C ASN A 103 -7.16 15.80 -26.31
N HIS A 104 -7.97 15.09 -25.52
CA HIS A 104 -9.43 15.22 -25.47
C HIS A 104 -9.96 15.04 -24.02
N PRO A 105 -10.31 16.13 -23.30
CA PRO A 105 -10.41 16.14 -21.83
C PRO A 105 -11.62 15.43 -21.18
N GLU A 106 -12.44 14.67 -21.92
CA GLU A 106 -13.61 13.96 -21.38
C GLU A 106 -13.38 12.42 -21.34
N GLY A 107 -12.52 11.98 -20.42
CA GLY A 107 -12.21 10.57 -20.18
C GLY A 107 -12.95 9.95 -18.97
N PRO A 108 -13.18 8.62 -18.94
CA PRO A 108 -13.78 7.90 -17.81
C PRO A 108 -12.86 7.83 -16.57
N LYS A 109 -13.41 7.38 -15.43
CA LYS A 109 -12.93 7.78 -14.08
C LYS A 109 -12.44 6.67 -13.14
N GLN A 110 -11.43 7.06 -12.35
CA GLN A 110 -11.17 6.77 -10.90
C GLN A 110 -11.09 5.32 -10.43
N LEU A 111 -9.87 4.81 -10.24
CA LEU A 111 -9.63 3.37 -10.25
C LEU A 111 -8.35 2.92 -9.44
N SER A 112 -8.35 1.75 -8.74
CA SER A 112 -7.33 1.20 -7.79
C SER A 112 -6.97 -0.33 -7.82
N LEU A 113 -7.92 -1.29 -7.76
CA LEU A 113 -7.70 -2.77 -7.78
C LEU A 113 -7.96 -3.38 -9.17
N THR A 114 -7.48 -4.56 -9.56
CA THR A 114 -7.85 -5.17 -10.88
C THR A 114 -9.38 -5.16 -11.09
N PRO A 115 -9.88 -4.61 -12.23
CA PRO A 115 -11.32 -4.42 -12.40
C PRO A 115 -12.01 -5.73 -12.83
N ASP A 116 -11.29 -6.58 -13.55
CA ASP A 116 -11.70 -7.90 -13.97
C ASP A 116 -12.06 -8.78 -12.76
N LEU A 117 -13.23 -9.41 -12.83
CA LEU A 117 -13.72 -10.35 -11.82
C LEU A 117 -13.08 -11.73 -11.99
N ALA A 118 -12.66 -12.12 -13.20
CA ALA A 118 -12.06 -13.42 -13.49
C ALA A 118 -10.65 -13.58 -12.91
N LYS A 119 -9.91 -12.47 -12.75
CA LYS A 119 -8.59 -12.43 -12.06
C LYS A 119 -8.71 -12.31 -10.53
N ARG A 120 -9.90 -12.52 -9.93
CA ARG A 120 -10.06 -12.61 -8.47
C ARG A 120 -10.06 -14.04 -7.99
N TRP A 121 -9.47 -14.28 -6.83
CA TRP A 121 -9.46 -15.61 -6.23
C TRP A 121 -10.84 -16.05 -5.72
N PRO A 122 -11.29 -17.29 -5.97
CA PRO A 122 -12.35 -17.88 -5.18
C PRO A 122 -11.87 -18.07 -3.72
N LEU A 123 -12.73 -17.77 -2.75
CA LEU A 123 -12.46 -18.06 -1.35
C LEU A 123 -12.95 -19.48 -1.01
N PRO A 124 -12.18 -20.29 -0.25
CA PRO A 124 -10.87 -20.01 0.33
C PRO A 124 -9.70 -20.18 -0.65
N ILE A 125 -8.69 -19.30 -0.54
CA ILE A 125 -7.52 -19.34 -1.41
C ILE A 125 -6.52 -20.45 -0.96
N PRO A 126 -6.15 -21.42 -1.82
CA PRO A 126 -5.28 -22.55 -1.43
C PRO A 126 -3.79 -22.17 -1.46
N TYR A 127 -3.00 -22.72 -0.53
CA TYR A 127 -1.59 -22.34 -0.36
C TYR A 127 -0.66 -23.41 0.21
N TYR A 128 0.63 -23.23 -0.04
CA TYR A 128 1.74 -23.89 0.65
C TYR A 128 2.94 -22.92 0.76
N PHE A 129 3.97 -23.31 1.51
CA PHE A 129 5.27 -22.63 1.52
C PHE A 129 6.27 -23.50 0.77
N ASP A 130 6.98 -22.94 -0.21
CA ASP A 130 8.20 -23.55 -0.72
C ASP A 130 9.42 -22.89 -0.08
N THR A 131 10.31 -23.72 0.46
CA THR A 131 11.57 -23.30 1.09
C THR A 131 12.78 -23.99 0.44
N TRP A 132 12.59 -24.71 -0.68
CA TRP A 132 13.62 -25.44 -1.40
C TRP A 132 14.50 -26.33 -0.50
N GLY A 133 13.89 -26.95 0.51
CA GLY A 133 14.56 -27.83 1.48
C GLY A 133 15.33 -27.11 2.59
N LYS A 134 15.33 -25.78 2.64
CA LYS A 134 15.98 -24.99 3.70
C LYS A 134 15.08 -24.83 4.92
N THR A 135 15.71 -24.82 6.11
CA THR A 135 15.05 -24.68 7.41
C THR A 135 14.73 -23.22 7.73
N VAL A 136 13.83 -22.61 6.95
CA VAL A 136 13.30 -21.27 7.26
C VAL A 136 12.55 -21.31 8.60
N ASN A 137 12.74 -20.30 9.46
CA ASN A 137 11.97 -20.14 10.69
C ASN A 137 10.54 -19.64 10.38
N LEU A 138 9.76 -20.50 9.72
CA LEU A 138 8.36 -20.25 9.35
C LEU A 138 7.51 -19.82 10.56
N GLN A 139 7.90 -20.18 11.78
CA GLN A 139 7.16 -19.80 12.98
C GLN A 139 7.18 -18.28 13.23
N GLU A 140 8.28 -17.57 12.94
CA GLU A 140 8.35 -16.10 13.06
C GLU A 140 7.64 -15.39 11.91
N THR A 141 7.80 -15.86 10.67
CA THR A 141 7.05 -15.35 9.51
C THR A 141 5.55 -15.53 9.70
N LEU A 142 5.10 -16.69 10.21
CA LEU A 142 3.70 -16.92 10.54
C LEU A 142 3.24 -16.13 11.78
N PHE A 143 4.04 -15.98 12.85
CA PHE A 143 3.62 -15.17 14.02
C PHE A 143 3.46 -13.69 13.69
N SER A 144 4.31 -13.16 12.84
CA SER A 144 4.28 -11.77 12.39
C SER A 144 3.15 -11.52 11.38
N LEU A 145 2.78 -12.51 10.58
CA LEU A 145 1.58 -12.48 9.74
C LEU A 145 0.27 -12.78 10.49
N LEU A 146 0.29 -13.54 11.60
CA LEU A 146 -0.92 -14.00 12.31
C LEU A 146 -1.92 -12.90 12.71
N PRO A 147 -1.51 -11.66 13.10
CA PRO A 147 -2.45 -10.56 13.33
C PRO A 147 -3.22 -10.13 12.06
N VAL A 148 -2.59 -10.23 10.89
CA VAL A 148 -3.19 -9.90 9.59
C VAL A 148 -4.00 -11.09 9.05
N LEU A 149 -3.45 -12.30 9.13
CA LEU A 149 -4.13 -13.55 8.80
C LEU A 149 -5.31 -13.84 9.74
N GLY A 150 -5.33 -13.26 10.94
CA GLY A 150 -6.49 -13.28 11.84
C GLY A 150 -7.75 -12.69 11.19
N GLU A 151 -7.57 -11.74 10.26
CA GLU A 151 -8.63 -11.18 9.41
C GLU A 151 -8.63 -11.79 7.99
N TRP A 152 -7.46 -12.21 7.48
CA TRP A 152 -7.22 -12.71 6.12
C TRP A 152 -6.70 -14.16 6.10
N LYS A 153 -7.54 -15.12 6.48
CA LYS A 153 -7.07 -16.46 6.94
C LYS A 153 -6.32 -17.35 5.95
N ARG A 154 -6.32 -17.10 4.63
CA ARG A 154 -5.80 -18.05 3.61
C ARG A 154 -5.38 -17.30 2.32
N ILE A 155 -4.08 -17.36 1.94
CA ILE A 155 -3.47 -16.70 0.77
C ILE A 155 -2.40 -17.61 0.13
N THR A 156 -2.37 -17.68 -1.20
CA THR A 156 -1.58 -18.60 -2.06
C THR A 156 -0.05 -18.57 -1.92
N LEU A 157 0.51 -19.78 -2.10
CA LEU A 157 1.88 -20.13 -2.52
C LEU A 157 2.97 -19.07 -2.29
N ILE A 158 3.63 -19.17 -1.14
CA ILE A 158 4.79 -18.35 -0.81
C ILE A 158 6.06 -19.10 -1.21
N CYS A 159 6.83 -18.52 -2.12
CA CYS A 159 8.14 -18.97 -2.56
C CYS A 159 9.23 -18.18 -1.83
N ILE A 160 10.03 -18.86 -1.01
CA ILE A 160 11.15 -18.23 -0.29
C ILE A 160 12.45 -18.55 -1.04
N ASP A 161 12.71 -17.78 -2.10
CA ASP A 161 13.91 -17.94 -2.93
C ASP A 161 15.14 -17.30 -2.25
N ASP A 162 16.32 -17.85 -2.55
CA ASP A 162 17.64 -17.47 -2.03
C ASP A 162 18.71 -17.46 -3.17
N ASN A 163 18.32 -17.74 -4.43
CA ASN A 163 19.26 -17.86 -5.56
C ASN A 163 19.41 -16.53 -6.33
N LEU A 164 20.50 -15.81 -6.04
CA LEU A 164 20.95 -14.54 -6.64
C LEU A 164 20.01 -13.33 -6.48
N ASP A 165 18.72 -13.45 -6.74
CA ASP A 165 17.83 -12.30 -6.93
C ASP A 165 17.20 -11.81 -5.60
N ILE A 166 17.85 -10.84 -4.96
CA ILE A 166 17.51 -10.30 -3.63
C ILE A 166 16.28 -9.37 -3.73
N ARG A 167 15.08 -9.92 -3.99
CA ARG A 167 13.85 -9.12 -4.15
C ARG A 167 12.57 -9.73 -3.56
N CYS A 168 11.53 -8.92 -3.56
CA CYS A 168 10.14 -9.32 -3.33
C CYS A 168 9.39 -9.15 -4.66
N SER A 169 8.49 -10.07 -5.01
CA SER A 169 7.66 -9.90 -6.20
C SER A 169 6.40 -10.77 -6.24
N SER A 170 5.38 -10.29 -6.94
CA SER A 170 4.05 -10.91 -6.94
C SER A 170 3.23 -10.59 -8.20
N PRO A 171 2.53 -11.56 -8.82
CA PRO A 171 1.61 -11.29 -9.93
C PRO A 171 0.30 -10.68 -9.45
N VAL A 172 -0.22 -9.65 -10.14
CA VAL A 172 -1.44 -8.96 -9.66
C VAL A 172 -2.71 -9.77 -9.96
N GLY A 173 -3.31 -10.32 -8.91
CA GLY A 173 -4.50 -11.16 -8.97
C GLY A 173 -4.21 -12.63 -9.32
N MET A 174 -5.28 -13.41 -9.47
CA MET A 174 -5.25 -14.82 -9.85
C MET A 174 -4.88 -14.96 -11.34
N GLN A 175 -3.77 -15.63 -11.64
CA GLN A 175 -3.34 -15.96 -13.00
C GLN A 175 -3.85 -17.34 -13.46
N GLY A 176 -4.23 -18.20 -12.51
CA GLY A 176 -4.65 -19.58 -12.75
C GLY A 176 -3.52 -20.59 -12.55
N GLY A 177 -3.86 -21.77 -12.05
CA GLY A 177 -2.87 -22.77 -11.65
C GLY A 177 -2.09 -22.37 -10.39
N ALA A 178 -0.84 -22.82 -10.29
CA ALA A 178 0.11 -22.39 -9.26
C ALA A 178 0.83 -21.13 -9.74
N GLN A 179 0.85 -20.08 -8.91
CA GLN A 179 1.62 -18.85 -9.15
C GLN A 179 2.48 -18.54 -7.91
N PRO A 180 3.74 -18.13 -8.07
CA PRO A 180 4.60 -17.78 -6.95
C PRO A 180 4.25 -16.39 -6.39
N VAL A 181 4.40 -16.24 -5.07
CA VAL A 181 4.65 -14.96 -4.40
C VAL A 181 6.07 -15.04 -3.83
N THR A 182 7.01 -14.30 -4.41
CA THR A 182 8.45 -14.39 -4.10
C THR A 182 8.79 -13.52 -2.91
N LEU A 183 9.33 -14.12 -1.84
CA LEU A 183 9.71 -13.46 -0.61
C LEU A 183 11.15 -13.81 -0.21
N HIS A 184 12.16 -13.17 -0.83
CA HIS A 184 13.56 -13.36 -0.47
C HIS A 184 13.83 -13.01 1.02
N PRO A 185 14.42 -13.91 1.84
CA PRO A 185 14.55 -13.74 3.29
C PRO A 185 15.17 -12.43 3.78
N ILE A 186 16.08 -11.83 3.00
CA ILE A 186 16.79 -10.60 3.38
C ILE A 186 16.00 -9.35 2.95
N ALA A 187 15.28 -9.39 1.83
CA ALA A 187 14.57 -8.23 1.28
C ALA A 187 13.16 -8.09 1.88
N CYS A 188 12.48 -9.22 2.09
CA CYS A 188 11.07 -9.27 2.45
C CYS A 188 10.85 -9.53 3.95
N ASN A 189 11.83 -9.15 4.77
CA ASN A 189 11.90 -9.43 6.21
C ASN A 189 10.94 -8.60 7.09
N THR A 190 10.01 -7.83 6.49
CA THR A 190 9.02 -7.03 7.23
C THR A 190 7.60 -7.47 6.91
N ILE A 191 6.72 -7.45 7.92
CA ILE A 191 5.27 -7.67 7.75
C ILE A 191 4.73 -6.79 6.62
N ALA A 192 5.15 -5.52 6.58
CA ALA A 192 4.68 -4.54 5.60
C ALA A 192 5.06 -4.91 4.16
N THR A 193 6.22 -5.52 3.94
CA THR A 193 6.62 -6.02 2.62
C THR A 193 5.80 -7.26 2.26
N VAL A 194 5.67 -8.23 3.18
CA VAL A 194 4.92 -9.46 2.89
C VAL A 194 3.43 -9.18 2.61
N VAL A 195 2.80 -8.27 3.35
CA VAL A 195 1.39 -7.90 3.08
C VAL A 195 1.20 -7.06 1.81
N HIS A 196 2.27 -6.45 1.28
CA HIS A 196 2.28 -5.74 0.01
C HIS A 196 2.27 -6.74 -1.16
N GLU A 197 3.17 -7.74 -1.14
CA GLU A 197 3.16 -8.84 -2.12
C GLU A 197 1.86 -9.65 -2.10
N ILE A 198 1.30 -9.86 -0.91
CA ILE A 198 -0.02 -10.49 -0.72
C ILE A 198 -1.14 -9.61 -1.27
N ALA A 199 -1.06 -8.28 -1.10
CA ALA A 199 -2.05 -7.38 -1.68
C ALA A 199 -2.00 -7.40 -3.22
N HIS A 200 -0.81 -7.48 -3.83
CA HIS A 200 -0.68 -7.73 -5.26
C HIS A 200 -1.37 -9.04 -5.68
N SER A 201 -1.09 -10.18 -5.03
CA SER A 201 -1.71 -11.46 -5.42
C SER A 201 -3.24 -11.48 -5.21
N LEU A 202 -3.77 -10.65 -4.31
CA LEU A 202 -5.21 -10.38 -4.16
C LEU A 202 -5.79 -9.41 -5.21
N GLY A 203 -4.97 -8.72 -6.00
CA GLY A 203 -5.39 -7.85 -7.10
C GLY A 203 -5.08 -6.36 -6.92
N ALA A 204 -4.27 -5.95 -5.94
CA ALA A 204 -3.85 -4.55 -5.81
C ALA A 204 -2.82 -4.13 -6.84
N TRP A 205 -3.02 -2.94 -7.36
CA TRP A 205 -1.98 -2.14 -8.02
C TRP A 205 -1.49 -1.07 -7.03
N HIS A 206 -0.41 -0.39 -7.38
CA HIS A 206 0.10 0.69 -6.55
C HIS A 206 -0.85 1.88 -6.45
N GLU A 207 -0.88 2.53 -5.28
CA GLU A 207 -1.70 3.70 -5.03
C GLU A 207 -1.27 4.89 -5.91
N GLN A 208 0.03 5.11 -6.13
CA GLN A 208 0.48 6.14 -7.06
C GLN A 208 0.22 5.80 -8.54
N SER A 209 -0.20 4.57 -8.86
CA SER A 209 -0.63 4.16 -10.21
C SER A 209 -2.13 4.35 -10.47
N ARG A 210 -2.92 4.84 -9.48
CA ARG A 210 -4.34 5.17 -9.68
C ARG A 210 -4.56 6.17 -10.81
N SER A 211 -5.63 6.02 -11.59
CA SER A 211 -6.00 6.98 -12.65
C SER A 211 -6.25 8.41 -12.17
N ASP A 212 -6.65 8.59 -10.90
CA ASP A 212 -6.87 9.89 -10.27
C ASP A 212 -5.68 10.44 -9.46
N ARG A 213 -4.54 9.74 -9.43
CA ARG A 213 -3.36 10.09 -8.63
C ARG A 213 -2.84 11.50 -8.87
N ASP A 214 -2.98 12.03 -10.09
CA ASP A 214 -2.56 13.39 -10.45
C ASP A 214 -3.33 14.49 -9.68
N SER A 215 -4.42 14.14 -8.97
CA SER A 215 -5.14 15.05 -8.06
C SER A 215 -4.52 15.12 -6.65
N TYR A 216 -3.61 14.20 -6.34
CA TYR A 216 -3.06 13.96 -5.00
C TYR A 216 -1.53 14.04 -4.98
N VAL A 217 -0.86 13.58 -6.03
CA VAL A 217 0.59 13.65 -6.22
C VAL A 217 0.94 14.24 -7.59
N THR A 218 2.16 14.74 -7.71
CA THR A 218 2.83 15.13 -8.96
C THR A 218 4.03 14.21 -9.12
N ILE A 219 4.19 13.63 -10.31
CA ILE A 219 5.39 12.87 -10.68
C ILE A 219 6.41 13.83 -11.29
N LEU A 220 7.68 13.73 -10.88
CA LEU A 220 8.78 14.50 -11.44
C LEU A 220 9.58 13.65 -12.43
N SER A 221 9.21 13.76 -13.72
CA SER A 221 9.90 13.19 -14.89
C SER A 221 11.41 13.34 -14.83
N ASP A 222 11.87 14.55 -14.51
CA ASP A 222 13.25 15.02 -14.63
C ASP A 222 14.24 14.33 -13.66
N ASN A 223 13.72 13.50 -12.75
CA ASN A 223 14.49 12.72 -11.78
C ASN A 223 14.21 11.20 -11.88
N ILE A 224 13.51 10.74 -12.93
CA ILE A 224 13.31 9.32 -13.26
C ILE A 224 14.29 8.96 -14.39
N PRO A 225 15.09 7.88 -14.28
CA PRO A 225 16.03 7.52 -15.34
C PRO A 225 15.31 7.17 -16.65
N GLU A 226 15.86 7.62 -17.77
CA GLU A 226 15.33 7.36 -19.12
C GLU A 226 15.29 5.85 -19.43
N GLY A 227 14.55 5.47 -20.48
CA GLY A 227 14.43 4.08 -20.91
C GLY A 227 13.28 3.33 -20.23
N VAL A 228 13.59 2.53 -19.21
CA VAL A 228 12.71 1.45 -18.70
C VAL A 228 11.88 1.85 -17.47
N TYR A 229 12.32 2.86 -16.71
CA TYR A 229 11.67 3.29 -15.46
C TYR A 229 10.42 4.19 -15.61
N PRO A 230 10.16 4.92 -16.72
CA PRO A 230 8.90 5.64 -16.89
C PRO A 230 7.66 4.76 -16.70
N ALA A 231 7.71 3.49 -17.15
CA ALA A 231 6.63 2.51 -16.96
C ALA A 231 6.19 2.33 -15.50
N ASN A 232 7.10 2.49 -14.53
CA ASN A 232 6.83 2.33 -13.09
C ASN A 232 5.94 3.46 -12.52
N PHE A 233 5.73 4.54 -13.28
CA PHE A 233 4.88 5.66 -12.89
C PHE A 233 3.60 5.76 -13.74
N GLY A 234 3.31 4.76 -14.58
CA GLY A 234 2.10 4.70 -15.37
C GLY A 234 0.83 4.63 -14.54
N LYS A 235 -0.21 5.34 -14.99
CA LYS A 235 -1.56 5.23 -14.39
C LYS A 235 -2.31 4.02 -14.97
N LYS A 236 -3.31 3.50 -14.26
CA LYS A 236 -4.06 2.28 -14.62
C LYS A 236 -5.57 2.39 -14.41
N SER A 237 -6.30 1.43 -14.99
CA SER A 237 -7.75 1.26 -14.95
C SER A 237 -8.18 -0.06 -14.25
N THR A 238 -8.99 0.05 -13.18
CA THR A 238 -8.91 -0.76 -11.94
C THR A 238 -10.05 -0.47 -10.89
N MET A 239 -10.92 -1.36 -10.42
CA MET A 239 -12.03 -1.01 -9.48
C MET A 239 -11.62 -0.33 -8.12
N ASP A 240 -12.25 0.78 -7.71
CA ASP A 240 -11.87 1.63 -6.52
C ASP A 240 -12.79 1.53 -5.28
N TYR A 241 -14.04 1.06 -5.44
CA TYR A 241 -15.05 0.86 -4.37
C TYR A 241 -15.49 2.09 -3.56
N GLY A 242 -15.31 3.31 -4.10
CA GLY A 242 -15.55 4.55 -3.37
C GLY A 242 -14.55 4.79 -2.23
N VAL A 243 -13.44 4.04 -2.20
CA VAL A 243 -12.36 4.22 -1.23
C VAL A 243 -11.26 5.07 -1.88
N GLY A 244 -11.58 6.34 -2.09
CA GLY A 244 -10.71 7.31 -2.74
C GLY A 244 -9.36 7.51 -2.03
N TYR A 245 -8.41 8.07 -2.76
CA TYR A 245 -6.96 8.07 -2.53
C TYR A 245 -6.47 8.07 -1.07
N ASP A 246 -5.43 7.28 -0.81
CA ASP A 246 -4.81 7.09 0.49
C ASP A 246 -3.27 7.19 0.44
N TYR A 247 -2.74 8.36 0.80
CA TYR A 247 -1.30 8.58 0.98
C TYR A 247 -0.63 7.57 1.95
N GLY A 248 -1.37 6.99 2.89
CA GLY A 248 -0.84 6.03 3.86
C GLY A 248 -1.01 4.56 3.47
N SER A 249 -1.47 4.26 2.24
CA SER A 249 -1.53 2.90 1.71
C SER A 249 -0.16 2.21 1.77
N VAL A 250 -0.12 0.93 2.12
CA VAL A 250 1.12 0.14 1.99
C VAL A 250 1.52 -0.04 0.53
N MET A 251 0.56 0.13 -0.40
CA MET A 251 0.76 0.09 -1.86
C MET A 251 1.22 1.44 -2.43
N HIS A 252 1.59 2.43 -1.61
CA HIS A 252 2.14 3.69 -2.10
C HIS A 252 3.68 3.66 -2.08
N TYR A 253 4.32 4.04 -3.19
CA TYR A 253 5.75 4.34 -3.25
C TYR A 253 6.16 5.46 -2.26
N ALA A 254 7.42 5.46 -1.85
CA ALA A 254 8.04 6.60 -1.19
C ALA A 254 8.40 7.69 -2.20
N LYS A 255 8.62 8.90 -1.68
CA LYS A 255 8.88 10.11 -2.48
C LYS A 255 10.07 10.03 -3.44
N ASN A 256 11.07 9.16 -3.19
CA ASN A 256 12.33 9.09 -3.92
C ASN A 256 12.54 7.71 -4.61
N ASP A 257 11.48 6.90 -4.74
CA ASP A 257 11.60 5.58 -5.39
C ASP A 257 11.94 5.76 -6.88
N PHE A 258 12.84 4.92 -7.40
CA PHE A 258 13.40 5.01 -8.77
C PHE A 258 14.03 6.37 -9.14
N ALA A 259 14.55 7.12 -8.16
CA ALA A 259 15.20 8.41 -8.42
C ALA A 259 16.62 8.30 -9.00
N ILE A 260 16.96 9.14 -9.98
CA ILE A 260 18.36 9.37 -10.44
C ILE A 260 19.19 9.94 -9.29
N ASP A 261 18.75 11.07 -8.74
CA ASP A 261 19.33 11.66 -7.53
C ASP A 261 18.44 11.27 -6.35
N THR A 262 18.88 10.27 -5.58
CA THR A 262 18.16 9.73 -4.40
C THR A 262 17.96 10.74 -3.26
N LYS A 263 18.48 11.97 -3.37
CA LYS A 263 18.19 13.09 -2.45
C LYS A 263 16.99 13.93 -2.92
N LYS A 264 16.65 13.87 -4.20
CA LYS A 264 15.48 14.54 -4.81
C LYS A 264 14.30 13.56 -4.92
N PRO A 265 13.06 14.06 -4.88
CA PRO A 265 11.88 13.21 -5.09
C PRO A 265 11.63 12.89 -6.57
N THR A 266 11.01 11.76 -6.83
CA THR A 266 10.26 11.40 -8.04
C THR A 266 8.76 11.61 -7.85
N ILE A 267 8.27 11.64 -6.60
CA ILE A 267 6.87 11.89 -6.24
C ILE A 267 6.75 13.00 -5.20
N ILE A 268 6.02 14.07 -5.52
CA ILE A 268 5.66 15.14 -4.60
C ILE A 268 4.15 15.15 -4.36
N PRO A 269 3.66 14.95 -3.12
CA PRO A 269 2.25 15.18 -2.79
C PRO A 269 1.82 16.64 -3.00
N ARG A 270 0.62 16.85 -3.59
CA ARG A 270 0.03 18.19 -3.82
C ARG A 270 -0.29 18.94 -2.52
N ASP A 271 -0.48 18.21 -1.43
CA ASP A 271 -0.35 18.74 -0.08
C ASP A 271 1.06 18.39 0.42
N PRO A 272 2.03 19.34 0.43
CA PRO A 272 3.41 19.04 0.77
C PRO A 272 3.57 18.46 2.18
N MET A 273 2.59 18.66 3.07
CA MET A 273 2.65 18.12 4.42
C MET A 273 2.40 16.61 4.49
N MET A 274 2.01 15.96 3.38
CA MET A 274 1.86 14.51 3.23
C MET A 274 3.18 13.80 2.88
N GLU A 275 4.28 14.52 2.70
CA GLU A 275 5.58 13.95 2.29
C GLU A 275 6.08 12.84 3.26
N ASN A 276 5.80 12.98 4.56
CA ASN A 276 6.12 12.00 5.60
C ASN A 276 5.04 10.91 5.81
N VAL A 277 4.06 10.80 4.90
CA VAL A 277 2.96 9.82 4.95
C VAL A 277 3.14 8.74 3.89
N ILE A 278 3.54 9.13 2.67
CA ILE A 278 3.77 8.22 1.54
C ILE A 278 4.99 7.31 1.76
N GLY A 279 4.99 6.15 1.11
CA GLY A 279 6.08 5.17 1.24
C GLY A 279 6.15 4.50 2.61
N GLN A 280 5.08 4.54 3.41
CA GLN A 280 5.04 3.84 4.68
C GLN A 280 5.19 2.33 4.46
N ARG A 281 5.93 1.68 5.36
CA ARG A 281 6.14 0.22 5.40
C ARG A 281 6.08 -0.24 6.85
N VAL A 282 4.92 -0.03 7.47
CA VAL A 282 4.57 -0.48 8.83
C VAL A 282 3.53 -1.60 8.78
N GLY A 283 2.59 -1.52 7.84
CA GLY A 283 1.53 -2.51 7.60
C GLY A 283 0.42 -1.94 6.72
N LEU A 284 -0.64 -2.71 6.48
CA LEU A 284 -1.81 -2.25 5.72
C LEU A 284 -2.48 -1.04 6.38
N SER A 285 -2.92 -0.08 5.56
CA SER A 285 -3.78 1.02 6.01
C SER A 285 -5.21 0.52 6.29
N PHE A 286 -6.03 1.36 6.94
CA PHE A 286 -7.46 1.04 7.07
C PHE A 286 -8.15 0.95 5.70
N PHE A 287 -7.74 1.79 4.75
CA PHE A 287 -8.35 1.84 3.41
C PHE A 287 -7.88 0.67 2.53
N ASP A 288 -6.64 0.19 2.68
CA ASP A 288 -6.18 -1.06 2.06
C ASP A 288 -7.10 -2.23 2.47
N VAL A 289 -7.28 -2.42 3.79
CA VAL A 289 -8.13 -3.51 4.32
C VAL A 289 -9.60 -3.28 3.99
N LYS A 290 -10.07 -2.04 3.87
CA LYS A 290 -11.45 -1.71 3.42
C LYS A 290 -11.66 -2.12 1.96
N ARG A 291 -10.77 -1.72 1.05
CA ARG A 291 -10.86 -2.04 -0.39
C ARG A 291 -10.91 -3.55 -0.60
N MET A 292 -9.99 -4.28 0.02
CA MET A 292 -9.96 -5.74 -0.06
C MET A 292 -11.23 -6.39 0.50
N ASN A 293 -11.74 -5.94 1.65
CA ASN A 293 -12.99 -6.47 2.21
C ASN A 293 -14.22 -6.15 1.35
N LEU A 294 -14.26 -4.99 0.67
CA LEU A 294 -15.33 -4.70 -0.28
C LEU A 294 -15.22 -5.57 -1.56
N ALA A 295 -14.01 -5.88 -1.99
CA ALA A 295 -13.73 -6.71 -3.16
C ALA A 295 -14.02 -8.21 -2.99
N TYR A 296 -13.79 -8.75 -1.78
CA TYR A 296 -13.84 -10.20 -1.49
C TYR A 296 -14.89 -10.62 -0.44
N CYS A 297 -15.24 -9.74 0.50
CA CYS A 297 -15.98 -10.10 1.71
C CYS A 297 -17.37 -9.43 1.81
N SER A 298 -17.74 -8.59 0.83
CA SER A 298 -18.98 -7.81 0.83
C SER A 298 -20.26 -8.66 0.82
N ALA A 299 -20.21 -9.89 0.30
CA ALA A 299 -21.32 -10.84 0.29
C ALA A 299 -21.45 -11.70 1.57
N ILE A 300 -20.57 -11.54 2.57
CA ILE A 300 -20.58 -12.38 3.79
C ILE A 300 -21.69 -11.96 4.77
N CYS A 301 -22.05 -10.67 4.81
CA CYS A 301 -22.98 -10.12 5.78
C CYS A 301 -24.30 -9.67 5.14
N ASN A 302 -25.38 -10.42 5.40
CA ASN A 302 -26.73 -10.15 4.86
C ASN A 302 -27.46 -8.97 5.55
N ASN A 303 -26.82 -8.24 6.47
CA ASN A 303 -27.47 -7.21 7.29
C ASN A 303 -26.95 -5.80 6.99
N THR A 304 -27.88 -4.84 6.90
CA THR A 304 -27.61 -3.44 6.55
C THR A 304 -27.18 -2.60 7.77
N LEU A 305 -26.05 -2.94 8.38
CA LEU A 305 -25.49 -2.17 9.50
C LEU A 305 -24.91 -0.84 8.98
N ILE A 306 -25.57 0.28 9.28
CA ILE A 306 -25.17 1.62 8.79
C ILE A 306 -23.95 2.11 9.56
N CYS A 307 -22.76 1.93 8.98
CA CYS A 307 -21.50 2.39 9.53
C CYS A 307 -21.23 3.86 9.18
N GLN A 308 -20.90 4.66 10.18
CA GLN A 308 -20.55 6.07 10.06
C GLN A 308 -19.05 6.26 9.80
N ASN A 309 -18.63 7.51 9.57
CA ASN A 309 -17.21 7.91 9.49
C ASN A 309 -16.35 6.96 8.65
N TYR A 310 -16.78 6.70 7.40
CA TYR A 310 -16.15 5.77 6.45
C TYR A 310 -15.89 4.32 6.94
N GLY A 311 -16.50 3.90 8.04
CA GLY A 311 -16.52 2.50 8.46
C GLY A 311 -17.24 1.58 7.46
N TYR A 312 -17.19 0.27 7.72
CA TYR A 312 -17.91 -0.75 6.95
C TYR A 312 -18.27 -1.94 7.83
N VAL A 313 -19.24 -2.77 7.42
CA VAL A 313 -19.66 -3.95 8.19
C VAL A 313 -18.48 -4.91 8.33
N ASN A 314 -18.16 -5.35 9.55
CA ASN A 314 -17.04 -6.27 9.77
C ASN A 314 -17.42 -7.68 9.25
N PRO A 315 -16.76 -8.23 8.22
CA PRO A 315 -17.12 -9.55 7.68
C PRO A 315 -16.88 -10.69 8.67
N ASN A 316 -15.98 -10.51 9.65
CA ASN A 316 -15.74 -11.49 10.71
C ASN A 316 -16.74 -11.38 11.88
N ASN A 317 -17.55 -10.31 11.93
CA ASN A 317 -18.65 -10.15 12.89
C ASN A 317 -19.66 -9.12 12.37
N CYS A 318 -20.65 -9.58 11.61
CA CYS A 318 -21.65 -8.74 10.95
C CYS A 318 -22.45 -7.81 11.89
N ASN A 319 -22.41 -8.04 13.21
CA ASN A 319 -23.09 -7.20 14.20
C ASN A 319 -22.29 -5.95 14.61
N VAL A 320 -21.07 -5.74 14.10
CA VAL A 320 -20.24 -4.57 14.42
C VAL A 320 -19.63 -3.96 13.14
N CYS A 321 -19.48 -2.65 13.12
CA CYS A 321 -18.70 -1.98 12.09
C CYS A 321 -17.21 -2.08 12.40
N LYS A 322 -16.39 -2.19 11.35
CA LYS A 322 -14.96 -1.97 11.38
C LYS A 322 -14.67 -0.50 11.07
N CYS A 323 -13.93 0.17 11.95
CA CYS A 323 -13.84 1.63 12.00
C CYS A 323 -12.43 2.14 11.68
N PRO A 324 -12.29 3.24 10.91
CA PRO A 324 -11.01 3.90 10.72
C PRO A 324 -10.59 4.55 12.03
N PRO A 325 -9.34 4.34 12.51
CA PRO A 325 -8.78 5.18 13.56
C PRO A 325 -8.91 6.66 13.16
N PRO A 326 -9.45 7.54 14.02
CA PRO A 326 -9.62 7.41 15.48
C PRO A 326 -11.01 6.93 15.96
N TYR A 327 -11.90 6.50 15.07
CA TYR A 327 -13.29 6.16 15.39
C TYR A 327 -13.46 4.72 15.91
N GLY A 328 -14.51 4.50 16.68
CA GLY A 328 -14.90 3.23 17.26
C GLY A 328 -16.36 3.25 17.73
N GLY A 329 -16.74 2.27 18.57
CA GLY A 329 -18.15 2.00 18.87
C GLY A 329 -18.77 1.02 17.87
N LYS A 330 -20.06 0.72 18.03
CA LYS A 330 -20.72 -0.31 17.20
C LYS A 330 -20.87 0.14 15.75
N LEU A 331 -21.05 1.44 15.53
CA LEU A 331 -21.36 2.05 14.23
C LEU A 331 -20.26 3.01 13.76
N CYS A 332 -19.08 3.00 14.40
CA CYS A 332 -18.03 4.03 14.20
C CYS A 332 -18.53 5.45 14.55
N ASP A 333 -19.47 5.50 15.48
CA ASP A 333 -20.28 6.65 15.92
C ASP A 333 -19.57 7.60 16.88
N ARG A 334 -18.39 7.22 17.40
CA ARG A 334 -17.66 7.95 18.44
C ARG A 334 -16.15 7.75 18.32
N PHE A 335 -15.36 8.59 18.99
CA PHE A 335 -13.92 8.39 19.08
C PHE A 335 -13.57 7.21 20.01
N GLN A 336 -12.51 6.48 19.68
CA GLN A 336 -11.94 5.43 20.52
C GLN A 336 -11.10 6.06 21.64
N GLN A 337 -11.37 5.64 22.89
CA GLN A 337 -10.56 6.05 24.05
C GLN A 337 -9.11 5.57 23.89
N SER A 338 -8.15 6.45 24.17
CA SER A 338 -6.72 6.17 24.00
C SER A 338 -6.01 5.83 25.32
N GLY A 339 -4.84 5.18 25.24
CA GLY A 339 -4.07 4.73 26.41
C GLY A 339 -3.37 5.85 27.19
N CYS A 340 -3.89 7.08 27.15
CA CYS A 340 -3.20 8.30 27.54
C CYS A 340 -4.01 9.25 28.44
N GLY A 341 -5.18 8.79 28.94
CA GLY A 341 -6.06 9.58 29.81
C GLY A 341 -7.12 10.34 29.02
N ASP A 342 -7.31 11.62 29.33
CA ASP A 342 -8.32 12.46 28.69
C ASP A 342 -8.00 12.68 27.20
N PHE A 343 -8.84 12.06 26.36
CA PHE A 343 -8.74 12.09 24.91
C PHE A 343 -9.68 13.13 24.26
N THR A 344 -10.53 13.80 25.04
CA THR A 344 -11.45 14.85 24.57
C THR A 344 -11.15 16.13 25.34
N LEU A 345 -10.72 17.18 24.63
CA LEU A 345 -10.19 18.41 25.20
C LEU A 345 -10.91 19.64 24.63
N THR A 346 -10.90 20.75 25.38
CA THR A 346 -11.52 22.02 24.94
C THR A 346 -10.50 23.14 24.87
N ALA A 347 -10.32 23.71 23.68
CA ALA A 347 -9.44 24.84 23.41
C ALA A 347 -10.08 26.18 23.82
N THR A 348 -9.30 26.98 24.55
CA THR A 348 -9.65 28.33 25.01
C THR A 348 -8.68 29.36 24.44
N SER A 349 -8.96 30.66 24.55
CA SER A 349 -8.02 31.72 24.11
C SER A 349 -6.69 31.69 24.88
N SER A 350 -6.73 31.25 26.14
CA SER A 350 -5.55 30.87 26.92
C SER A 350 -4.94 29.55 26.41
N SER A 351 -3.62 29.55 26.24
CA SER A 351 -2.83 28.36 25.89
C SER A 351 -3.01 27.24 26.90
N LYS A 352 -3.12 26.01 26.38
CA LYS A 352 -3.08 24.76 27.13
C LYS A 352 -2.03 23.85 26.50
N THR A 353 -1.60 22.82 27.23
CA THR A 353 -0.61 21.85 26.74
C THR A 353 -1.14 20.43 26.73
N ILE A 354 -0.66 19.63 25.78
CA ILE A 354 -0.81 18.17 25.69
C ILE A 354 0.58 17.58 25.84
N THR A 355 0.72 16.51 26.64
CA THR A 355 1.96 15.72 26.71
C THR A 355 1.63 14.26 26.54
N ALA A 356 2.37 13.58 25.65
CA ALA A 356 2.30 12.14 25.45
C ALA A 356 3.72 11.56 25.50
N TYR A 357 3.85 10.33 25.99
CA TYR A 357 5.13 9.66 26.15
C TYR A 357 5.01 8.14 26.11
N GLY A 358 6.12 7.47 25.83
CA GLY A 358 6.25 6.01 25.84
C GLY A 358 5.84 5.30 24.55
N ALA A 359 5.94 3.97 24.58
CA ALA A 359 5.60 3.08 23.48
C ALA A 359 4.08 2.81 23.43
N LYS A 360 3.29 3.81 22.97
CA LYS A 360 1.83 3.71 22.86
C LYS A 360 1.23 4.69 21.86
N THR A 361 -0.01 4.43 21.47
CA THR A 361 -0.84 5.34 20.67
C THR A 361 -1.72 6.20 21.57
N CYS A 362 -1.70 7.53 21.39
CA CYS A 362 -2.65 8.46 21.98
C CYS A 362 -3.50 9.13 20.88
N TYR A 363 -4.77 9.36 21.19
CA TYR A 363 -5.66 10.24 20.43
C TYR A 363 -6.07 11.39 21.34
N PHE A 364 -6.02 12.62 20.83
CA PHE A 364 -6.50 13.83 21.51
C PHE A 364 -7.40 14.60 20.54
N PHE A 365 -8.71 14.37 20.65
CA PHE A 365 -9.75 15.16 20.00
C PHE A 365 -9.89 16.50 20.73
N ILE A 366 -9.90 17.60 19.99
CA ILE A 366 -9.89 18.95 20.55
C ILE A 366 -10.99 19.77 19.90
N THR A 367 -11.86 20.36 20.72
CA THR A 367 -12.95 21.23 20.28
C THR A 367 -12.72 22.68 20.73
N ALA A 368 -13.10 23.62 19.89
CA ALA A 368 -13.16 25.05 20.18
C ALA A 368 -14.62 25.56 20.05
N PRO A 369 -14.93 26.76 20.57
CA PRO A 369 -16.23 27.39 20.33
C PRO A 369 -16.57 27.50 18.83
N PRO A 370 -17.85 27.45 18.44
CA PRO A 370 -18.26 27.58 17.04
C PRO A 370 -17.67 28.83 16.36
N GLY A 371 -17.20 28.67 15.12
CA GLY A 371 -16.58 29.75 14.35
C GLY A 371 -15.12 30.09 14.72
N LYS A 372 -14.56 29.50 15.78
CA LYS A 372 -13.12 29.60 16.10
C LYS A 372 -12.30 28.52 15.39
N LYS A 373 -10.98 28.70 15.40
CA LYS A 373 -10.01 27.69 14.95
C LYS A 373 -9.07 27.31 16.09
N ILE A 374 -8.38 26.18 15.94
CA ILE A 374 -7.40 25.68 16.91
C ILE A 374 -6.01 25.87 16.31
N GLN A 375 -5.18 26.64 17.01
CA GLN A 375 -3.78 26.83 16.70
C GLN A 375 -2.92 25.86 17.51
N PHE A 376 -1.92 25.26 16.87
CA PHE A 376 -0.97 24.32 17.46
C PHE A 376 0.47 24.78 17.32
N LYS A 377 1.29 24.46 18.34
CA LYS A 377 2.73 24.69 18.32
C LYS A 377 3.45 23.59 19.12
N MET A 378 4.56 23.08 18.61
CA MET A 378 5.38 22.12 19.34
C MET A 378 6.28 22.83 20.37
N LEU A 379 6.43 22.24 21.56
CA LEU A 379 7.28 22.76 22.64
C LEU A 379 8.47 21.83 22.96
N ASP A 380 8.26 20.51 22.94
CA ASP A 380 9.30 19.49 23.16
C ASP A 380 8.96 18.27 22.29
N GLN A 381 9.91 17.80 21.47
CA GLN A 381 9.72 16.67 20.57
C GLN A 381 10.93 15.74 20.66
N ARG A 382 10.69 14.50 21.10
CA ARG A 382 11.68 13.45 21.27
C ARG A 382 11.08 12.19 20.66
N LEU A 383 11.23 12.04 19.35
CA LEU A 383 10.67 10.92 18.60
C LEU A 383 11.82 10.21 17.90
N TYR A 384 12.12 8.98 18.34
CA TYR A 384 13.24 8.22 17.81
C TYR A 384 12.82 7.52 16.51
N ASP A 385 13.45 7.90 15.40
CA ASP A 385 13.15 7.41 14.05
C ASP A 385 14.44 6.95 13.36
N TYR A 386 14.70 5.64 13.43
CA TYR A 386 15.91 4.99 12.90
C TYR A 386 16.08 5.11 11.39
N LEU A 387 14.98 5.18 10.64
CA LEU A 387 14.99 5.19 9.16
C LEU A 387 14.69 6.58 8.59
N GLY A 388 14.18 7.49 9.43
CA GLY A 388 14.06 8.89 9.09
C GLY A 388 12.87 9.26 8.21
N LEU A 389 11.85 8.39 8.17
CA LEU A 389 10.65 8.43 7.34
C LEU A 389 9.36 8.56 8.16
N CYS A 390 9.45 8.94 9.44
CA CYS A 390 8.32 9.08 10.38
C CYS A 390 7.41 7.83 10.49
N LYS A 391 7.95 6.62 10.28
CA LYS A 391 7.18 5.37 10.20
C LYS A 391 6.68 4.87 11.57
N TYR A 392 7.60 4.73 12.54
CA TYR A 392 7.31 4.09 13.83
C TYR A 392 7.04 5.06 14.98
N SER A 393 7.70 6.22 14.98
CA SER A 393 7.56 7.27 16.00
C SER A 393 7.17 8.57 15.31
N TYR A 394 5.95 9.05 15.53
CA TYR A 394 5.46 10.29 14.94
C TYR A 394 4.37 10.96 15.79
N VAL A 395 4.17 12.26 15.55
CA VAL A 395 2.91 12.95 15.84
C VAL A 395 2.21 13.26 14.53
N GLU A 396 0.92 12.94 14.43
CA GLU A 396 0.06 13.25 13.29
C GLU A 396 -0.95 14.33 13.70
N VAL A 397 -1.05 15.41 12.91
CA VAL A 397 -1.84 16.59 13.30
C VAL A 397 -3.00 16.80 12.32
N LYS A 398 -4.12 16.12 12.59
CA LYS A 398 -5.31 16.17 11.74
C LYS A 398 -6.06 17.49 11.94
N VAL A 399 -5.77 18.45 11.06
CA VAL A 399 -6.35 19.82 11.03
C VAL A 399 -7.52 20.00 10.06
N LYS A 400 -7.79 18.99 9.23
CA LYS A 400 -8.86 19.01 8.21
C LYS A 400 -10.16 18.40 8.73
N ARG A 401 -11.27 18.69 8.07
CA ARG A 401 -12.63 18.21 8.43
C ARG A 401 -12.80 16.69 8.54
N ASP A 402 -12.04 15.91 7.76
CA ASP A 402 -12.15 14.45 7.73
C ASP A 402 -10.98 13.81 8.50
N PHE A 403 -11.26 13.34 9.72
CA PHE A 403 -10.24 12.69 10.55
C PHE A 403 -9.93 11.24 10.13
N THR A 404 -10.66 10.64 9.18
CA THR A 404 -10.35 9.32 8.63
C THR A 404 -9.19 9.36 7.65
N LYS A 405 -8.96 10.52 7.01
CA LYS A 405 -7.79 10.77 6.17
C LYS A 405 -6.55 11.06 7.03
N TYR A 406 -5.38 10.70 6.51
CA TYR A 406 -4.11 10.95 7.19
C TYR A 406 -3.85 12.46 7.32
N GLY A 407 -3.43 12.86 8.52
CA GLY A 407 -2.87 14.17 8.76
C GLY A 407 -1.36 14.18 8.47
N PRO A 408 -0.75 15.37 8.44
CA PRO A 408 0.70 15.50 8.33
C PRO A 408 1.42 14.90 9.54
N ARG A 409 2.52 14.19 9.27
CA ARG A 409 3.35 13.50 10.27
C ARG A 409 4.67 14.22 10.52
N PHE A 410 5.04 14.30 11.79
CA PHE A 410 6.28 14.92 12.26
C PHE A 410 7.02 13.97 13.21
N CYS A 411 8.33 13.83 13.00
CA CYS A 411 9.21 12.97 13.80
C CYS A 411 10.56 13.64 14.09
N LYS A 412 11.22 14.17 13.06
CA LYS A 412 12.51 14.88 13.18
C LYS A 412 12.34 16.36 13.59
N LEU A 413 11.85 17.17 12.66
CA LEU A 413 11.61 18.60 12.89
C LEU A 413 10.30 18.81 13.65
N PRO A 414 10.20 19.86 14.49
CA PRO A 414 8.91 20.28 15.02
C PRO A 414 7.99 20.72 13.87
N PRO A 415 6.67 20.48 13.96
CA PRO A 415 5.72 21.08 13.03
C PRO A 415 5.83 22.61 13.03
N PRO A 416 5.59 23.28 11.88
CA PRO A 416 5.32 24.72 11.87
C PRO A 416 4.05 25.02 12.69
N VAL A 417 3.73 26.29 12.91
CA VAL A 417 2.48 26.65 13.61
C VAL A 417 1.29 26.23 12.74
N LEU A 418 0.54 25.21 13.21
CA LEU A 418 -0.60 24.66 12.46
C LEU A 418 -1.90 25.31 12.91
N LEU A 419 -2.88 25.33 12.01
CA LEU A 419 -4.19 25.92 12.22
C LEU A 419 -5.27 25.02 11.60
N SER A 420 -6.35 24.75 12.34
CA SER A 420 -7.45 23.92 11.85
C SER A 420 -8.32 24.61 10.78
N GLU A 421 -8.99 23.81 9.97
CA GLU A 421 -10.02 24.28 9.02
C GLU A 421 -11.28 24.75 9.74
N THR A 422 -11.64 24.07 10.84
CA THR A 422 -12.87 24.27 11.64
C THR A 422 -12.54 24.49 13.12
N ASN A 423 -13.56 24.51 13.98
CA ASN A 423 -13.41 24.51 15.43
C ASN A 423 -13.07 23.12 16.02
N GLU A 424 -12.69 22.16 15.19
CA GLU A 424 -12.33 20.80 15.61
C GLU A 424 -10.96 20.40 15.02
N ALA A 425 -10.21 19.60 15.76
CA ALA A 425 -8.93 19.03 15.32
C ALA A 425 -8.59 17.78 16.14
N MET A 426 -7.62 16.99 15.65
CA MET A 426 -7.06 15.88 16.42
C MET A 426 -5.53 15.82 16.35
N ILE A 427 -4.91 15.56 17.50
CA ILE A 427 -3.53 15.10 17.59
C ILE A 427 -3.52 13.58 17.79
N VAL A 428 -2.75 12.86 16.97
CA VAL A 428 -2.38 11.46 17.21
C VAL A 428 -0.91 11.41 17.61
N PHE A 429 -0.58 10.82 18.74
CA PHE A 429 0.80 10.44 19.07
C PHE A 429 0.96 8.95 18.82
N GLN A 430 1.94 8.57 18.01
CA GLN A 430 2.37 7.19 17.83
C GLN A 430 3.79 7.06 18.34
N GLY A 431 3.96 6.41 19.51
CA GLY A 431 5.26 6.09 20.06
C GLY A 431 5.58 4.60 19.92
N TYR A 432 6.73 4.27 19.32
CA TYR A 432 7.28 2.91 19.31
C TYR A 432 8.27 2.63 20.47
N PHE A 433 9.06 3.63 20.87
CA PHE A 433 10.07 3.50 21.92
C PHE A 433 9.61 4.10 23.26
N SER A 434 10.07 3.53 24.38
CA SER A 434 9.69 3.96 25.74
C SER A 434 10.18 5.36 26.12
N ASN A 435 11.24 5.86 25.47
CA ASN A 435 11.78 7.20 25.64
C ASN A 435 11.11 8.27 24.74
N ASN A 436 10.18 7.88 23.86
CA ASN A 436 9.48 8.83 23.01
C ASN A 436 8.65 9.80 23.86
N LYS A 437 8.63 11.08 23.49
CA LYS A 437 7.83 12.13 24.12
C LYS A 437 7.45 13.23 23.11
N ILE A 438 6.24 13.76 23.24
CA ILE A 438 5.89 15.10 22.74
C ILE A 438 5.30 15.97 23.86
N THR A 439 5.50 17.28 23.76
CA THR A 439 4.69 18.29 24.45
C THR A 439 4.29 19.36 23.42
N MET A 440 2.99 19.55 23.22
CA MET A 440 2.41 20.53 22.29
C MET A 440 1.57 21.56 23.04
N GLU A 441 1.66 22.82 22.61
CA GLU A 441 0.75 23.90 22.95
C GLU A 441 -0.45 23.89 21.98
N TYR A 442 -1.66 24.12 22.51
CA TYR A 442 -2.87 24.35 21.73
C TYR A 442 -3.72 25.48 22.32
N ARG A 443 -4.38 26.25 21.45
CA ARG A 443 -5.33 27.31 21.85
C ARG A 443 -6.37 27.59 20.77
N SER A 444 -7.47 28.20 21.18
CA SER A 444 -8.52 28.73 20.31
C SER A 444 -8.14 30.13 19.81
N VAL A 445 -8.31 30.39 18.51
CA VAL A 445 -8.02 31.66 17.83
C VAL A 445 -9.21 32.13 17.00
#